data_AF-A0A661X8U8-F1
#
_entry.id   AF-A0A661X8U8-F1
#
_cell.length_a   1.000
_cell.length_b   1.000
_cell.length_c   1.000
_cell.angle_alpha   90.00
_cell.angle_beta   90.00
_cell.angle_gamma   90.00
#
_symmetry.space_group_name_H-M   'P 1'
#
loop_
_entity.id
_entity.type
_entity.pdbx_description
1 polymer ?
#
loop_
_entity_poly.entity_id
_entity_poly.type
_entity_poly.pdbx_seq_one_letter_code
_entity_poly.pdbx_strand_id
1 'polypeptide(L)'
;MRSLRSLFIIFLIALFAFSCSDKKNNPTENQEQPPEQISAEPITLPQTLTQSQDQHAQMVNMYVQMLNQFQGFANSLIPRNGVGKVGVNSETLDGPPWVYTWNSDSLNFKLVITIENDQYHWKLSISGTSYGHTFADFVYMEAWQSLDGKSGKLILHDFEEGNNTVQWTWNIDANGTETIEYTDSYSGTKIQVTQKADKSGTLKVWQNNVLTFQATWTGAGSGTWITYDENGNQTASGSWG
;
A
#
# COMPACT_ATOMS: atom_id res chain seq x y z
N MET A 1 -50.88 -4.94 78.56
CA MET A 1 -50.78 -5.32 77.13
C MET A 1 -51.42 -4.24 76.27
N ARG A 2 -50.61 -3.32 75.72
CA ARG A 2 -50.95 -2.38 74.62
C ARG A 2 -49.81 -1.36 74.53
N SER A 3 -48.94 -1.51 73.53
CA SER A 3 -48.15 -0.45 72.86
C SER A 3 -46.84 -1.03 72.32
N LEU A 4 -46.88 -1.80 71.22
CA LEU A 4 -45.66 -2.07 70.44
C LEU A 4 -46.00 -2.62 69.03
N ARG A 5 -46.92 -1.97 68.30
CA ARG A 5 -47.33 -2.43 66.95
C ARG A 5 -47.40 -1.33 65.87
N SER A 6 -46.93 -0.12 66.15
CA SER A 6 -47.01 1.00 65.18
C SER A 6 -45.66 1.64 64.85
N LEU A 7 -44.59 0.84 64.74
CA LEU A 7 -43.27 1.36 64.31
C LEU A 7 -42.50 0.41 63.37
N PHE A 8 -43.20 -0.39 62.56
CA PHE A 8 -42.56 -1.35 61.63
C PHE A 8 -43.03 -1.23 60.17
N ILE A 9 -43.81 -0.20 59.83
CA ILE A 9 -44.40 -0.03 58.47
C ILE A 9 -43.81 1.18 57.71
N ILE A 10 -42.96 2.01 58.33
CA ILE A 10 -42.37 3.19 57.67
C ILE A 10 -40.93 2.93 57.12
N PHE A 11 -40.33 1.77 57.39
CA PHE A 11 -38.98 1.44 56.92
C PHE A 11 -38.91 0.55 55.67
N LEU A 12 -40.06 0.25 55.02
CA LEU A 12 -40.11 -0.65 53.86
C LEU A 12 -40.37 0.03 52.51
N ILE A 13 -40.39 1.37 52.45
CA ILE A 13 -40.61 2.14 51.21
C ILE A 13 -39.34 2.88 50.73
N ALA A 14 -38.25 2.84 51.50
CA ALA A 14 -36.99 3.50 51.13
C ALA A 14 -35.99 2.62 50.33
N LEU A 15 -36.41 1.45 49.82
CA LEU A 15 -35.53 0.48 49.13
C LEU A 15 -35.67 0.43 47.61
N PHE A 16 -36.41 1.34 46.97
CA PHE A 16 -36.57 1.37 45.50
C PHE A 16 -35.92 2.58 44.79
N ALA A 17 -35.05 3.34 45.46
CA ALA A 17 -34.39 4.52 44.86
C ALA A 17 -32.92 4.31 44.45
N PHE A 18 -32.46 3.05 44.32
CA PHE A 18 -31.25 2.73 43.55
C PHE A 18 -31.65 1.96 42.29
N SER A 19 -32.42 2.62 41.42
CA SER A 19 -32.24 2.37 39.99
C SER A 19 -30.85 2.91 39.66
N CYS A 20 -29.84 2.05 39.79
CA CYS A 20 -28.67 2.16 38.94
C CYS A 20 -29.23 2.22 37.52
N SER A 21 -29.22 3.40 36.92
CA SER A 21 -29.06 3.46 35.48
C SER A 21 -27.74 2.74 35.24
N ASP A 22 -27.81 1.46 34.87
CA ASP A 22 -26.75 0.85 34.11
C ASP A 22 -26.66 1.70 32.84
N LYS A 23 -25.88 2.77 32.93
CA LYS A 23 -25.09 3.20 31.79
C LYS A 23 -24.31 1.96 31.46
N LYS A 24 -24.88 1.17 30.53
CA LYS A 24 -24.11 0.33 29.64
C LYS A 24 -23.15 1.29 28.95
N ASN A 25 -22.07 1.65 29.64
CA ASN A 25 -20.78 1.72 29.03
C ASN A 25 -20.53 0.27 28.57
N ASN A 26 -21.19 -0.11 27.47
CA ASN A 26 -20.60 -1.10 26.61
C ASN A 26 -19.17 -0.59 26.43
N PRO A 27 -18.13 -1.40 26.70
CA PRO A 27 -16.83 -1.03 26.22
C PRO A 27 -17.05 -0.72 24.74
N THR A 28 -16.71 0.50 24.31
CA THR A 28 -16.55 0.78 22.89
C THR A 28 -15.52 -0.23 22.44
N GLU A 29 -16.01 -1.35 21.90
CA GLU A 29 -15.23 -2.29 21.13
C GLU A 29 -14.47 -1.40 20.16
N ASN A 30 -13.13 -1.44 20.22
CA ASN A 30 -12.31 -0.64 19.33
C ASN A 30 -12.73 -1.02 17.91
N GLN A 31 -13.57 -0.19 17.30
CA GLN A 31 -14.06 -0.44 15.95
C GLN A 31 -12.84 -0.42 15.06
N GLU A 32 -12.55 -1.57 14.46
CA GLU A 32 -11.42 -1.71 13.56
C GLU A 32 -11.62 -0.72 12.41
N GLN A 33 -10.69 0.23 12.31
CA GLN A 33 -10.71 1.25 11.27
C GLN A 33 -9.96 0.74 10.05
N PRO A 34 -10.37 1.15 8.84
CA PRO A 34 -9.61 0.83 7.64
C PRO A 34 -8.19 1.41 7.74
N PRO A 35 -7.18 0.77 7.14
CA PRO A 35 -5.83 1.32 7.06
C PRO A 35 -5.86 2.67 6.32
N GLU A 36 -5.19 3.66 6.90
CA GLU A 36 -5.20 5.04 6.38
C GLU A 36 -4.47 5.21 5.04
N GLN A 37 -3.53 4.31 4.75
CA GLN A 37 -2.68 4.28 3.57
C GLN A 37 -2.02 2.91 3.42
N ILE A 38 -1.54 2.61 2.20
CA ILE A 38 -0.56 1.55 2.00
C ILE A 38 0.81 2.11 2.38
N SER A 39 1.42 1.57 3.43
CA SER A 39 2.69 2.04 3.97
C SER A 39 3.88 1.37 3.29
N ALA A 40 4.40 1.93 2.21
CA ALA A 40 5.75 1.58 1.74
C ALA A 40 6.59 2.84 1.68
N GLU A 41 7.80 2.75 2.20
CA GLU A 41 8.71 3.89 2.22
C GLU A 41 9.32 4.05 0.82
N PRO A 42 9.49 5.29 0.33
CA PRO A 42 10.15 5.49 -0.94
C PRO A 42 11.65 5.33 -0.75
N ILE A 43 12.31 4.65 -1.69
CA ILE A 43 13.77 4.55 -1.71
C ILE A 43 14.35 5.95 -1.84
N THR A 44 15.24 6.32 -0.92
CA THR A 44 15.89 7.64 -0.91
C THR A 44 17.37 7.50 -1.22
N LEU A 45 17.79 7.96 -2.40
CA LEU A 45 19.19 7.89 -2.82
C LEU A 45 20.06 8.96 -2.13
N PRO A 46 21.37 8.67 -1.93
CA PRO A 46 22.32 9.69 -1.48
C PRO A 46 22.39 10.89 -2.44
N GLN A 47 22.51 12.10 -1.89
CA GLN A 47 22.52 13.34 -2.69
C GLN A 47 23.65 13.37 -3.72
N THR A 48 24.84 12.88 -3.38
CA THR A 48 25.98 12.77 -4.30
C THR A 48 25.64 11.95 -5.54
N LEU A 49 24.84 10.88 -5.38
CA LEU A 49 24.39 10.05 -6.49
C LEU A 49 23.36 10.81 -7.34
N THR A 50 22.34 11.41 -6.73
CA THR A 50 21.27 12.10 -7.48
C THR A 50 21.77 13.35 -8.22
N GLN A 51 22.86 13.97 -7.75
CA GLN A 51 23.48 15.15 -8.37
C GLN A 51 24.68 14.82 -9.27
N SER A 52 25.08 13.55 -9.37
CA SER A 52 26.21 13.11 -10.19
C SER A 52 26.00 13.45 -11.67
N GLN A 53 27.07 13.85 -12.37
CA GLN A 53 27.02 14.05 -13.82
C GLN A 53 27.29 12.76 -14.60
N ASP A 54 27.61 11.65 -13.91
CA ASP A 54 27.79 10.34 -14.54
C ASP A 54 26.44 9.77 -15.02
N GLN A 55 26.40 9.33 -16.27
CA GLN A 55 25.17 8.84 -16.90
C GLN A 55 24.57 7.60 -16.20
N HIS A 56 25.40 6.73 -15.61
CA HIS A 56 24.92 5.51 -14.94
C HIS A 56 24.42 5.81 -13.53
N ALA A 57 25.01 6.80 -12.84
CA ALA A 57 24.44 7.32 -11.61
C ALA A 57 23.05 7.95 -11.87
N GLN A 58 22.90 8.72 -12.95
CA GLN A 58 21.60 9.26 -13.37
C GLN A 58 20.60 8.18 -13.76
N MET A 59 21.07 7.09 -14.38
CA MET A 59 20.22 5.93 -14.68
C MET A 59 19.71 5.24 -13.41
N VAL A 60 20.55 5.11 -12.37
CA VAL A 60 20.11 4.62 -11.05
C VAL A 60 19.01 5.52 -10.47
N ASN A 61 19.21 6.84 -10.52
CA ASN A 61 18.23 7.81 -10.05
C ASN A 61 16.88 7.69 -10.78
N MET A 62 16.91 7.57 -12.12
CA MET A 62 15.72 7.38 -12.94
C MET A 62 14.94 6.11 -12.54
N TYR A 63 15.61 4.97 -12.41
CA TYR A 63 14.95 3.73 -12.03
C TYR A 63 14.37 3.76 -10.62
N VAL A 64 15.06 4.39 -9.66
CA VAL A 64 14.51 4.58 -8.31
C VAL A 64 13.29 5.50 -8.32
N GLN A 65 13.33 6.61 -9.08
CA GLN A 65 12.17 7.48 -9.22
C GLN A 65 10.98 6.76 -9.85
N MET A 66 11.23 5.86 -10.80
CA MET A 66 10.21 5.01 -11.41
C MET A 66 9.62 4.02 -10.39
N LEU A 67 10.45 3.37 -9.58
CA LEU A 67 9.97 2.51 -8.50
C LEU A 67 9.08 3.30 -7.53
N ASN A 68 9.52 4.48 -7.10
CA ASN A 68 8.78 5.34 -6.17
C ASN A 68 7.44 5.86 -6.71
N GLN A 69 7.16 5.75 -8.02
CA GLN A 69 5.82 6.06 -8.57
C GLN A 69 4.71 5.20 -7.98
N PHE A 70 5.04 4.04 -7.39
CA PHE A 70 4.06 3.18 -6.72
C PHE A 70 3.22 3.96 -5.69
N GLN A 71 3.79 4.98 -5.04
CA GLN A 71 3.08 5.81 -4.05
C GLN A 71 1.89 6.54 -4.67
N GLY A 72 2.01 6.97 -5.93
CA GLY A 72 0.90 7.60 -6.66
C GLY A 72 -0.27 6.63 -6.85
N PHE A 73 0.03 5.39 -7.23
CA PHE A 73 -0.99 4.34 -7.40
C PHE A 73 -1.58 3.91 -6.06
N ALA A 74 -0.75 3.70 -5.03
CA ALA A 74 -1.19 3.39 -3.68
C ALA A 74 -2.18 4.43 -3.12
N ASN A 75 -1.94 5.72 -3.37
CA ASN A 75 -2.85 6.80 -2.95
C ASN A 75 -4.24 6.71 -3.58
N SER A 76 -4.37 6.11 -4.77
CA SER A 76 -5.67 5.92 -5.40
C SER A 76 -6.53 4.87 -4.68
N LEU A 77 -5.91 3.99 -3.88
CA LEU A 77 -6.58 2.99 -3.04
C LEU A 77 -7.01 3.54 -1.66
N ILE A 78 -6.85 4.84 -1.42
CA ILE A 78 -7.29 5.49 -0.19
C ILE A 78 -8.67 6.13 -0.42
N PRO A 79 -9.71 5.76 0.35
CA PRO A 79 -11.06 6.33 0.21
C PRO A 79 -11.15 7.67 0.93
N ARG A 80 -10.54 8.73 0.38
CA ARG A 80 -10.67 10.11 0.86
C ARG A 80 -11.30 10.99 -0.22
N ASN A 81 -12.13 11.95 0.20
CA ASN A 81 -12.58 13.02 -0.67
C ASN A 81 -11.34 13.81 -1.14
N GLY A 82 -11.12 13.83 -2.45
CA GLY A 82 -9.95 14.42 -3.10
C GLY A 82 -10.22 14.67 -4.57
N VAL A 83 -9.25 15.26 -5.28
CA VAL A 83 -9.40 15.61 -6.71
C VAL A 83 -9.79 14.35 -7.50
N GLY A 84 -11.00 14.34 -8.08
CA GLY A 84 -11.54 13.21 -8.87
C GLY A 84 -12.37 12.17 -8.10
N LYS A 85 -12.53 12.30 -6.77
CA LYS A 85 -13.34 11.37 -5.95
C LYS A 85 -14.57 12.08 -5.38
N VAL A 86 -15.62 12.20 -6.19
CA VAL A 86 -16.88 12.85 -5.79
C VAL A 86 -17.90 11.82 -5.31
N GLY A 87 -18.49 12.07 -4.15
CA GLY A 87 -19.58 11.24 -3.61
C GLY A 87 -19.12 9.90 -3.05
N VAL A 88 -17.96 9.87 -2.35
CA VAL A 88 -17.49 8.67 -1.66
C VAL A 88 -18.52 8.26 -0.61
N ASN A 89 -19.20 7.14 -0.84
CA ASN A 89 -20.11 6.52 0.11
C ASN A 89 -19.44 5.30 0.73
N SER A 90 -19.54 5.17 2.05
CA SER A 90 -19.16 3.94 2.74
C SER A 90 -20.40 3.12 3.04
N GLU A 91 -20.38 1.84 2.67
CA GLU A 91 -21.47 0.90 2.98
C GLU A 91 -21.25 0.22 4.35
N THR A 92 -20.00 0.15 4.81
CA THR A 92 -19.57 -0.52 6.04
C THR A 92 -18.40 0.23 6.68
N LEU A 93 -18.61 0.73 7.90
CA LEU A 93 -17.57 1.39 8.71
C LEU A 93 -17.14 0.57 9.94
N ASP A 94 -17.94 -0.44 10.31
CA ASP A 94 -17.71 -1.27 11.49
C ASP A 94 -17.01 -2.58 11.10
N GLY A 95 -15.69 -2.50 10.91
CA GLY A 95 -14.82 -3.62 10.58
C GLY A 95 -14.84 -4.06 9.11
N PRO A 96 -13.92 -4.97 8.72
CA PRO A 96 -13.83 -5.47 7.35
C PRO A 96 -15.01 -6.39 6.98
N PRO A 97 -15.45 -6.42 5.71
CA PRO A 97 -14.93 -5.64 4.60
C PRO A 97 -15.36 -4.18 4.70
N TRP A 98 -14.44 -3.24 4.49
CA TRP A 98 -14.77 -1.84 4.29
C TRP A 98 -15.03 -1.60 2.80
N VAL A 99 -16.21 -1.11 2.46
CA VAL A 99 -16.63 -0.92 1.06
C VAL A 99 -16.88 0.56 0.78
N TYR A 100 -16.25 1.06 -0.27
CA TYR A 100 -16.36 2.45 -0.72
C TYR A 100 -16.74 2.50 -2.19
N THR A 101 -17.65 3.40 -2.54
CA THR A 101 -18.01 3.67 -3.94
C THR A 101 -17.95 5.15 -4.25
N TRP A 102 -17.48 5.51 -5.44
CA TRP A 102 -17.52 6.88 -5.95
C TRP A 102 -17.64 6.89 -7.47
N ASN A 103 -18.02 8.04 -8.04
CA ASN A 103 -18.06 8.22 -9.48
C ASN A 103 -16.98 9.22 -9.91
N SER A 104 -16.39 8.98 -11.08
CA SER A 104 -15.60 9.97 -11.82
C SER A 104 -15.99 9.85 -13.29
N ASP A 105 -16.47 10.95 -13.86
CA ASP A 105 -17.00 11.00 -15.23
C ASP A 105 -18.04 9.91 -15.49
N SER A 106 -17.80 9.03 -16.47
CA SER A 106 -18.67 7.92 -16.87
C SER A 106 -18.28 6.58 -16.23
N LEU A 107 -17.42 6.60 -15.22
CA LEU A 107 -16.97 5.42 -14.48
C LEU A 107 -17.47 5.46 -13.03
N ASN A 108 -17.89 4.29 -12.56
CA ASN A 108 -18.15 3.98 -11.17
C ASN A 108 -16.99 3.15 -10.62
N PHE A 109 -16.47 3.56 -9.47
CA PHE A 109 -15.39 2.90 -8.77
C PHE A 109 -15.91 2.23 -7.51
N LYS A 110 -15.43 1.03 -7.23
CA LYS A 110 -15.71 0.27 -6.01
C LYS A 110 -14.41 -0.21 -5.40
N LEU A 111 -14.08 0.30 -4.22
CA LEU A 111 -12.96 -0.17 -3.41
C LEU A 111 -13.48 -1.06 -2.29
N VAL A 112 -12.96 -2.27 -2.20
CA VAL A 112 -13.19 -3.21 -1.09
C VAL A 112 -11.87 -3.42 -0.36
N ILE A 113 -11.89 -3.31 0.96
CA ILE A 113 -10.73 -3.57 1.82
C ILE A 113 -11.10 -4.71 2.77
N THR A 114 -10.39 -5.84 2.69
CA THR A 114 -10.54 -7.01 3.58
C THR A 114 -9.28 -7.24 4.40
N ILE A 115 -9.39 -8.11 5.42
CA ILE A 115 -8.24 -8.71 6.10
C ILE A 115 -8.25 -10.20 5.78
N GLU A 116 -7.19 -10.68 5.14
CA GLU A 116 -7.04 -12.07 4.72
C GLU A 116 -5.61 -12.52 5.00
N ASN A 117 -5.44 -13.65 5.70
CA ASN A 117 -4.12 -14.22 6.02
C ASN A 117 -3.15 -13.22 6.69
N ASP A 118 -3.61 -12.47 7.69
CA ASP A 118 -2.83 -11.43 8.38
C ASP A 118 -2.27 -10.34 7.44
N GLN A 119 -3.02 -10.04 6.38
CA GLN A 119 -2.75 -8.94 5.45
C GLN A 119 -4.02 -8.15 5.17
N TYR A 120 -3.87 -6.83 5.03
CA TYR A 120 -4.88 -6.03 4.36
C TYR A 120 -4.87 -6.35 2.87
N HIS A 121 -6.04 -6.48 2.25
CA HIS A 121 -6.22 -6.62 0.80
C HIS A 121 -7.15 -5.52 0.30
N TRP A 122 -6.66 -4.67 -0.60
CA TRP A 122 -7.43 -3.66 -1.30
C TRP A 122 -7.74 -4.16 -2.70
N LYS A 123 -9.00 -4.04 -3.10
CA LYS A 123 -9.46 -4.37 -4.45
C LYS A 123 -10.29 -3.22 -5.01
N LEU A 124 -9.77 -2.59 -6.06
CA LEU A 124 -10.44 -1.51 -6.78
C LEU A 124 -10.99 -2.03 -8.11
N SER A 125 -12.32 -2.03 -8.22
CA SER A 125 -13.03 -2.35 -9.46
C SER A 125 -13.61 -1.09 -10.11
N ILE A 126 -13.74 -1.15 -11.45
CA ILE A 126 -14.39 -0.13 -12.26
C ILE A 126 -15.56 -0.70 -13.07
N SER A 127 -16.62 0.08 -13.21
CA SER A 127 -17.76 -0.19 -14.09
C SER A 127 -18.15 1.06 -14.86
N GLY A 128 -18.75 0.92 -16.04
CA GLY A 128 -19.19 2.06 -16.86
C GLY A 128 -18.53 2.05 -18.24
N THR A 129 -18.48 3.21 -18.90
CA THR A 129 -17.95 3.30 -20.27
C THR A 129 -16.91 4.41 -20.33
N SER A 130 -15.73 4.13 -20.86
CA SER A 130 -14.69 5.15 -21.09
C SER A 130 -13.88 4.82 -22.33
N TYR A 131 -13.49 5.83 -23.11
CA TYR A 131 -12.71 5.68 -24.35
C TYR A 131 -13.25 4.63 -25.35
N GLY A 132 -14.57 4.42 -25.39
CA GLY A 132 -15.21 3.40 -26.25
C GLY A 132 -15.22 1.98 -25.68
N HIS A 133 -14.63 1.76 -24.51
CA HIS A 133 -14.66 0.49 -23.79
C HIS A 133 -15.77 0.48 -22.74
N THR A 134 -16.42 -0.67 -22.56
CA THR A 134 -17.41 -0.88 -21.49
C THR A 134 -16.85 -1.86 -20.47
N PHE A 135 -16.85 -1.43 -19.22
CA PHE A 135 -16.36 -2.19 -18.07
C PHE A 135 -17.54 -2.68 -17.25
N ALA A 136 -17.48 -3.94 -16.84
CA ALA A 136 -18.44 -4.55 -15.93
C ALA A 136 -17.66 -5.19 -14.77
N ASP A 137 -17.55 -4.46 -13.66
CA ASP A 137 -16.81 -4.85 -12.45
C ASP A 137 -15.37 -5.32 -12.73
N PHE A 138 -14.69 -4.64 -13.65
CA PHE A 138 -13.30 -4.94 -14.00
C PHE A 138 -12.38 -4.59 -12.83
N VAL A 139 -11.56 -5.53 -12.37
CA VAL A 139 -10.57 -5.30 -11.33
C VAL A 139 -9.43 -4.50 -11.93
N TYR A 140 -9.38 -3.20 -11.62
CA TYR A 140 -8.37 -2.30 -12.16
C TYR A 140 -7.06 -2.38 -11.36
N MET A 141 -7.16 -2.52 -10.04
CA MET A 141 -6.00 -2.55 -9.17
C MET A 141 -6.25 -3.35 -7.90
N GLU A 142 -5.21 -4.04 -7.44
CA GLU A 142 -5.20 -4.75 -6.18
C GLU A 142 -3.93 -4.44 -5.40
N ALA A 143 -4.03 -4.46 -4.07
CA ALA A 143 -2.85 -4.39 -3.22
C ALA A 143 -3.00 -5.29 -2.00
N TRP A 144 -1.88 -5.79 -1.51
CA TRP A 144 -1.78 -6.54 -0.26
C TRP A 144 -0.68 -5.93 0.59
N GLN A 145 -0.89 -5.88 1.90
CA GLN A 145 0.09 -5.39 2.85
C GLN A 145 -0.01 -6.17 4.16
N SER A 146 1.12 -6.61 4.70
CA SER A 146 1.18 -7.17 6.05
C SER A 146 0.64 -6.17 7.08
N LEU A 147 0.01 -6.65 8.15
CA LEU A 147 -0.57 -5.77 9.19
C LEU A 147 0.47 -4.85 9.85
N ASP A 148 1.76 -5.20 9.81
CA ASP A 148 2.87 -4.37 10.30
C ASP A 148 3.41 -3.37 9.26
N GLY A 149 2.85 -3.36 8.04
CA GLY A 149 3.21 -2.47 6.94
C GLY A 149 4.50 -2.86 6.19
N LYS A 150 5.29 -3.82 6.68
CA LYS A 150 6.67 -4.05 6.20
C LYS A 150 6.77 -4.74 4.86
N SER A 151 5.72 -5.40 4.41
CA SER A 151 5.73 -6.14 3.15
C SER A 151 4.42 -5.99 2.42
N GLY A 152 4.46 -6.14 1.10
CA GLY A 152 3.26 -6.12 0.30
C GLY A 152 3.51 -6.19 -1.20
N LYS A 153 2.40 -6.11 -1.94
CA LYS A 153 2.42 -6.03 -3.40
C LYS A 153 1.28 -5.16 -3.88
N LEU A 154 1.46 -4.50 -5.02
CA LEU A 154 0.42 -3.76 -5.74
C LEU A 154 0.43 -4.25 -7.18
N ILE A 155 -0.75 -4.50 -7.74
CA ILE A 155 -0.95 -4.98 -9.11
C ILE A 155 -1.90 -4.02 -9.81
N LEU A 156 -1.49 -3.51 -10.97
CA LEU A 156 -2.34 -2.84 -11.94
C LEU A 156 -2.67 -3.82 -13.06
N HIS A 157 -3.96 -3.98 -13.36
CA HIS A 157 -4.43 -4.85 -14.42
C HIS A 157 -4.72 -4.04 -15.68
N ASP A 158 -4.22 -4.51 -16.82
CA ASP A 158 -4.52 -3.94 -18.13
C ASP A 158 -5.79 -4.57 -18.70
N PHE A 159 -6.71 -3.72 -19.18
CA PHE A 159 -7.96 -4.16 -19.79
C PHE A 159 -7.85 -4.43 -21.30
N GLU A 160 -6.84 -3.89 -21.97
CA GLU A 160 -6.63 -4.00 -23.43
C GLU A 160 -5.81 -5.23 -23.79
N GLU A 161 -4.81 -5.57 -22.98
CA GLU A 161 -3.76 -6.51 -23.38
C GLU A 161 -3.73 -7.84 -22.60
N GLY A 162 -4.90 -8.37 -22.23
CA GLY A 162 -5.06 -9.80 -21.91
C GLY A 162 -4.16 -10.37 -20.80
N ASN A 163 -4.50 -10.06 -19.53
CA ASN A 163 -3.77 -10.43 -18.31
C ASN A 163 -2.39 -9.76 -18.13
N ASN A 164 -2.07 -8.74 -18.94
CA ASN A 164 -0.91 -7.92 -18.65
C ASN A 164 -1.10 -7.20 -17.31
N THR A 165 -0.02 -7.21 -16.52
CA THR A 165 0.00 -6.56 -15.22
C THR A 165 1.30 -5.82 -15.04
N VAL A 166 1.18 -4.67 -14.38
CA VAL A 166 2.30 -3.99 -13.77
C VAL A 166 2.21 -4.23 -12.28
N GLN A 167 3.27 -4.79 -11.70
CA GLN A 167 3.31 -5.17 -10.30
C GLN A 167 4.48 -4.50 -9.59
N TRP A 168 4.22 -4.00 -8.40
CA TRP A 168 5.22 -3.64 -7.41
C TRP A 168 5.18 -4.64 -6.26
N THR A 169 6.33 -4.98 -5.71
CA THR A 169 6.44 -5.67 -4.42
C THR A 169 7.43 -4.93 -3.54
N TRP A 170 7.20 -4.94 -2.25
CA TRP A 170 8.12 -4.35 -1.27
C TRP A 170 8.25 -5.25 -0.05
N ASN A 171 9.42 -5.20 0.58
CA ASN A 171 9.70 -5.88 1.83
C ASN A 171 10.83 -5.19 2.61
N ILE A 172 10.64 -4.99 3.91
CA ILE A 172 11.67 -4.54 4.86
C ILE A 172 12.05 -5.72 5.74
N ASP A 173 13.32 -6.14 5.68
CA ASP A 173 13.83 -7.24 6.49
C ASP A 173 14.10 -6.83 7.95
N ALA A 174 14.47 -7.81 8.78
CA ALA A 174 14.77 -7.57 10.20
C ALA A 174 15.98 -6.64 10.45
N ASN A 175 16.84 -6.44 9.44
CA ASN A 175 18.00 -5.54 9.52
C ASN A 175 17.66 -4.12 9.02
N GLY A 176 16.40 -3.86 8.63
CA GLY A 176 16.00 -2.60 8.00
C GLY A 176 16.47 -2.47 6.56
N THR A 177 16.77 -3.58 5.89
CA THR A 177 17.03 -3.59 4.44
C THR A 177 15.71 -3.62 3.71
N GLU A 178 15.46 -2.59 2.91
CA GLU A 178 14.29 -2.48 2.06
C GLU A 178 14.60 -3.03 0.66
N THR A 179 13.71 -3.89 0.14
CA THR A 179 13.72 -4.31 -1.26
C THR A 179 12.41 -3.89 -1.91
N ILE A 180 12.49 -3.14 -3.00
CA ILE A 180 11.35 -2.83 -3.88
C ILE A 180 11.62 -3.42 -5.25
N GLU A 181 10.63 -4.10 -5.81
CA GLU A 181 10.68 -4.68 -7.15
C GLU A 181 9.49 -4.21 -7.97
N TYR A 182 9.76 -3.87 -9.23
CA TYR A 182 8.77 -3.61 -10.28
C TYR A 182 8.87 -4.69 -11.34
N THR A 183 7.74 -5.18 -11.82
CA THR A 183 7.64 -6.10 -12.95
C THR A 183 6.53 -5.65 -13.88
N ASP A 184 6.83 -5.60 -15.17
CA ASP A 184 5.87 -5.37 -16.24
C ASP A 184 5.84 -6.61 -17.13
N SER A 185 4.72 -7.32 -17.10
CA SER A 185 4.58 -8.59 -17.82
C SER A 185 4.51 -8.40 -19.34
N TYR A 186 4.13 -7.21 -19.81
CA TYR A 186 4.06 -6.93 -21.24
C TYR A 186 5.44 -6.71 -21.82
N SER A 187 6.18 -5.76 -21.26
CA SER A 187 7.52 -5.46 -21.74
C SER A 187 8.53 -6.52 -21.34
N GLY A 188 8.24 -7.35 -20.32
CA GLY A 188 9.21 -8.28 -19.73
C GLY A 188 10.27 -7.57 -18.87
N THR A 189 10.04 -6.31 -18.52
CA THR A 189 10.93 -5.51 -17.68
C THR A 189 10.77 -5.93 -16.22
N LYS A 190 11.89 -6.13 -15.52
CA LYS A 190 11.93 -6.24 -14.07
C LYS A 190 13.01 -5.31 -13.52
N ILE A 191 12.70 -4.58 -12.46
CA ILE A 191 13.64 -3.67 -11.79
C ILE A 191 13.57 -3.96 -10.31
N GLN A 192 14.72 -4.14 -9.66
CA GLN A 192 14.81 -4.38 -8.23
C GLN A 192 15.84 -3.45 -7.61
N VAL A 193 15.43 -2.78 -6.55
CA VAL A 193 16.33 -2.02 -5.69
C VAL A 193 16.32 -2.62 -4.31
N THR A 194 17.52 -2.82 -3.76
CA THR A 194 17.73 -3.18 -2.37
C THR A 194 18.55 -2.09 -1.71
N GLN A 195 18.00 -1.43 -0.69
CA GLN A 195 18.65 -0.35 0.06
C GLN A 195 18.78 -0.75 1.54
N LYS A 196 19.97 -0.54 2.09
CA LYS A 196 20.25 -0.72 3.52
C LYS A 196 19.93 0.57 4.28
N ALA A 197 19.84 0.47 5.60
CA ALA A 197 19.61 1.62 6.49
C ALA A 197 20.64 2.75 6.35
N ASP A 198 21.88 2.46 5.93
CA ASP A 198 22.92 3.47 5.66
C ASP A 198 22.79 4.14 4.27
N LYS A 199 21.69 3.87 3.56
CA LYS A 199 21.37 4.29 2.20
C LYS A 199 22.25 3.69 1.11
N SER A 200 23.22 2.84 1.43
CA SER A 200 23.91 2.02 0.42
C SER A 200 22.94 1.03 -0.21
N GLY A 201 23.20 0.61 -1.44
CA GLY A 201 22.25 -0.25 -2.11
C GLY A 201 22.74 -0.85 -3.42
N THR A 202 21.82 -1.60 -4.03
CA THR A 202 22.01 -2.27 -5.31
C THR A 202 20.76 -2.04 -6.16
N LEU A 203 20.97 -1.77 -7.43
CA LEU A 203 19.95 -1.77 -8.47
C LEU A 203 20.26 -2.90 -9.43
N LYS A 204 19.23 -3.64 -9.83
CA LYS A 204 19.29 -4.63 -10.90
C LYS A 204 18.12 -4.43 -11.84
N VAL A 205 18.39 -4.52 -13.14
CA VAL A 205 17.39 -4.38 -14.20
C VAL A 205 17.50 -5.59 -15.09
N TRP A 206 16.37 -6.23 -15.35
CA TRP A 206 16.25 -7.37 -16.24
C TRP A 206 15.28 -7.05 -17.37
N GLN A 207 15.56 -7.65 -18.51
CA GLN A 207 14.72 -7.66 -19.70
C GLN A 207 14.50 -9.12 -20.09
N ASN A 208 13.25 -9.58 -20.13
CA ASN A 208 12.91 -10.97 -20.46
C ASN A 208 13.72 -12.00 -19.63
N ASN A 209 13.86 -11.75 -18.32
CA ASN A 209 14.66 -12.52 -17.36
C ASN A 209 16.19 -12.48 -17.56
N VAL A 210 16.72 -11.68 -18.49
CA VAL A 210 18.16 -11.46 -18.66
C VAL A 210 18.56 -10.19 -17.93
N LEU A 211 19.55 -10.27 -17.03
CA LEU A 211 20.08 -9.09 -16.35
C LEU A 211 20.77 -8.21 -17.39
N THR A 212 20.34 -6.96 -17.55
CA THR A 212 20.89 -6.01 -18.54
C THR A 212 21.68 -4.89 -17.90
N PHE A 213 21.36 -4.55 -16.65
CA PHE A 213 22.08 -3.54 -15.88
C PHE A 213 22.12 -3.90 -14.39
N GLN A 214 23.28 -3.69 -13.78
CA GLN A 214 23.47 -3.78 -12.33
C GLN A 214 24.30 -2.59 -11.87
N ALA A 215 23.91 -2.00 -10.73
CA ALA A 215 24.71 -0.98 -10.06
C ALA A 215 24.73 -1.20 -8.56
N THR A 216 25.82 -0.82 -7.91
CA THR A 216 25.94 -0.78 -6.44
C THR A 216 26.43 0.59 -6.02
N TRP A 217 25.98 1.07 -4.86
CA TRP A 217 26.43 2.36 -4.33
C TRP A 217 26.61 2.32 -2.82
N THR A 218 27.46 3.21 -2.32
CA THR A 218 27.74 3.40 -0.91
C THR A 218 26.79 4.44 -0.30
N GLY A 219 26.71 4.51 1.02
CA GLY A 219 25.96 5.57 1.71
C GLY A 219 26.45 7.00 1.40
N ALA A 220 27.70 7.15 0.94
CA ALA A 220 28.25 8.43 0.47
C ALA A 220 27.84 8.79 -0.96
N GLY A 221 27.26 7.84 -1.70
CA GLY A 221 26.74 8.02 -3.05
C GLY A 221 27.72 7.72 -4.18
N SER A 222 28.96 7.30 -3.90
CA SER A 222 29.85 6.69 -4.91
C SER A 222 29.40 5.25 -5.22
N GLY A 223 29.73 4.74 -6.41
CA GLY A 223 29.28 3.42 -6.80
C GLY A 223 29.94 2.83 -8.04
N THR A 224 29.49 1.63 -8.40
CA THR A 224 29.95 0.86 -9.56
C THR A 224 28.77 0.36 -10.37
N TRP A 225 28.98 0.13 -11.66
CA TRP A 225 27.96 -0.40 -12.56
C TRP A 225 28.54 -1.44 -13.53
N ILE A 226 27.66 -2.30 -14.01
CA ILE A 226 27.91 -3.33 -15.02
C ILE A 226 26.72 -3.35 -15.99
N THR A 227 26.99 -3.37 -17.29
CA THR A 227 26.00 -3.62 -18.33
C THR A 227 26.21 -5.00 -18.94
N TYR A 228 25.14 -5.57 -19.45
CA TYR A 228 25.14 -6.90 -20.07
C TYR A 228 24.41 -6.86 -21.41
N ASP A 229 24.76 -7.78 -22.31
CA ASP A 229 24.03 -8.00 -23.56
C ASP A 229 22.76 -8.86 -23.34
N GLU A 230 22.01 -9.11 -24.42
CA GLU A 230 20.81 -9.94 -24.41
C GLU A 230 21.04 -11.41 -24.05
N ASN A 231 22.30 -11.86 -24.02
CA ASN A 231 22.69 -13.21 -23.60
C ASN A 231 23.23 -13.23 -22.16
N GLY A 232 23.25 -12.09 -21.48
CA GLY A 232 23.77 -11.94 -20.11
C GLY A 232 25.30 -11.87 -20.04
N ASN A 233 25.99 -11.64 -21.15
CA ASN A 233 27.44 -11.41 -21.14
C ASN A 233 27.72 -9.97 -20.75
N GLN A 234 28.68 -9.76 -19.85
CA GLN A 234 29.12 -8.42 -19.48
C GLN A 234 29.68 -7.68 -20.71
N THR A 235 29.16 -6.49 -20.98
CA THR A 235 29.57 -5.64 -22.10
C THR A 235 30.43 -4.45 -21.65
N ALA A 236 30.16 -3.90 -20.48
CA ALA A 236 30.94 -2.82 -19.90
C ALA A 236 30.79 -2.78 -18.37
N SER A 237 31.71 -2.07 -17.72
CA SER A 237 31.65 -1.78 -16.29
C SER A 237 32.39 -0.49 -15.98
N GLY A 238 32.03 0.17 -14.88
CA GLY A 238 32.69 1.39 -14.44
C GLY A 238 32.32 1.79 -13.02
N SER A 239 32.69 3.01 -12.65
CA SER A 239 32.43 3.59 -11.34
C SER A 239 32.16 5.09 -11.44
N TRP A 240 31.43 5.63 -10.46
CA TRP A 240 31.28 7.05 -10.23
C TRP A 240 31.63 7.39 -8.78
N GLY A 241 32.00 8.65 -8.53
CA GLY A 241 32.36 9.17 -7.21
C GLY A 241 32.49 10.68 -7.23
#